data_AF-A0A1E7RR45-F1
#
_entry.id   AF-A0A1E7RR45-F1
#
_cell.length_a   1.000
_cell.length_b   1.000
_cell.length_c   1.000
_cell.angle_alpha   90.00
_cell.angle_beta   90.00
_cell.angle_gamma   90.00
#
_symmetry.space_group_name_H-M   'P 1'
#
loop_
_entity.id
_entity.type
_entity.pdbx_description
1 polymer ?
#
loop_
_entity_poly.entity_id
_entity_poly.type
_entity_poly.pdbx_seq_one_letter_code
_entity_poly.pdbx_strand_id
1 'polypeptide(L)'
;MKTALRLSPLLLAAGLALSPLAFAAEDPAVAQLTQRLMAIQANPDTNELAAFERLQAQQAIATLANAKRRDLDQARYLADRRVEIAETTVRAALAQRELAQLERTRSDLLIEASRRDAQRARQESERLRVQAQIQAEESERLRLAAESEALARQDAETALTSVAGKQTARLSAAQQNAAKLAREEAELVSGNKLPGSKFDSRGEVFTFPGDAFSSGKGTLSGGAKGQAKALAEYLNIGKKGRVRIEAYDAAPGVGQQRAEALRDALVGAGVSTSRFQVAGKKAAATKARSAEVIIAP
;
A
#
# COMPACT_ATOMS: atom_id res chain seq x y z
N MET A 1 4.92 -1.74 105.20
CA MET A 1 5.51 -1.59 106.55
C MET A 1 6.92 -1.03 106.33
N LYS A 2 7.15 0.29 106.24
CA LYS A 2 7.36 1.26 107.34
C LYS A 2 8.00 0.66 108.59
N THR A 3 9.30 0.97 108.78
CA THR A 3 10.06 1.30 110.02
C THR A 3 11.55 1.20 109.65
N ALA A 4 12.29 2.27 109.34
CA ALA A 4 12.71 3.41 110.16
C ALA A 4 13.72 3.07 111.26
N LEU A 5 14.91 3.70 111.12
CA LEU A 5 15.80 4.25 112.15
C LEU A 5 16.67 3.29 112.99
N ARG A 6 17.98 3.52 113.06
CA ARG A 6 18.69 4.38 114.05
C ARG A 6 20.20 4.47 113.72
N LEU A 7 20.76 5.69 113.67
CA LEU A 7 21.78 6.29 114.59
C LEU A 7 23.03 5.39 114.81
N SER A 8 24.29 5.82 114.75
CA SER A 8 24.90 7.15 114.94
C SER A 8 26.42 7.06 114.64
N PRO A 9 27.20 8.17 114.72
CA PRO A 9 28.42 8.44 113.96
C PRO A 9 29.71 8.06 114.69
N LEU A 10 30.82 7.92 113.95
CA LEU A 10 32.13 8.15 114.51
C LEU A 10 33.02 8.90 113.52
N LEU A 11 33.27 10.16 113.88
CA LEU A 11 34.37 10.99 113.43
C LEU A 11 35.70 10.26 113.64
N LEU A 12 36.53 10.15 112.60
CA LEU A 12 37.97 10.30 112.78
C LEU A 12 38.55 10.99 111.54
N ALA A 13 38.74 12.29 111.69
CA ALA A 13 39.54 13.11 110.81
C ALA A 13 41.02 12.70 110.96
N ALA A 14 41.54 12.00 109.95
CA ALA A 14 42.96 11.87 109.73
C ALA A 14 43.31 12.65 108.46
N GLY A 15 43.72 13.90 108.66
CA GLY A 15 44.29 14.71 107.61
C GLY A 15 45.61 14.10 107.15
N LEU A 16 45.60 13.47 105.98
CA LEU A 16 46.79 13.37 105.16
C LEU A 16 46.81 14.60 104.26
N ALA A 17 47.82 15.43 104.48
CA ALA A 17 48.24 16.46 103.55
C ALA A 17 48.57 15.80 102.19
N LEU A 18 47.59 15.82 101.29
CA LEU A 18 47.85 15.59 99.88
C LEU A 18 48.53 16.86 99.36
N SER A 19 49.87 16.84 99.29
CA SER A 19 50.61 17.79 98.47
C SER A 19 49.96 17.83 97.08
N PRO A 20 49.57 19.00 96.54
CA PRO A 20 49.25 19.06 95.13
C PRO A 20 50.58 18.81 94.40
N LEU A 21 50.73 17.61 93.84
CA LEU A 21 51.59 17.45 92.67
C LEU A 21 51.07 18.49 91.68
N ALA A 22 51.84 19.55 91.49
CA ALA A 22 51.65 20.47 90.40
C ALA A 22 51.82 19.64 89.12
N PHE A 23 50.71 19.11 88.60
CA PHE A 23 50.62 18.78 87.19
C PHE A 23 50.99 20.09 86.48
N ALA A 24 52.14 20.09 85.80
CA ALA A 24 52.45 21.12 84.83
C ALA A 24 51.18 21.28 83.98
N ALA A 25 50.61 22.48 83.96
CA ALA A 25 49.40 22.75 83.19
C ALA A 25 49.68 22.29 81.76
N GLU A 26 49.04 21.18 81.36
CA GLU A 26 49.13 20.64 80.03
C GLU A 26 48.69 21.75 79.06
N ASP A 27 49.50 22.02 78.03
CA ASP A 27 49.17 23.09 77.08
C ASP A 27 47.75 22.81 76.54
N PRO A 28 46.78 23.73 76.71
CA PRO A 28 45.41 23.51 76.26
C PRO A 28 45.33 23.16 74.75
N ALA A 29 46.34 23.53 73.96
CA ALA A 29 46.45 23.13 72.56
C ALA A 29 46.63 21.62 72.37
N VAL A 30 47.38 20.94 73.25
CA VAL A 30 47.58 19.48 73.20
C VAL A 30 46.25 18.77 73.42
N ALA A 31 45.47 19.19 74.43
CA ALA A 31 44.15 18.63 74.71
C ALA A 31 43.18 18.84 73.53
N GLN A 32 43.14 20.05 72.95
CA GLN A 32 42.29 20.36 71.80
C GLN A 32 42.65 19.54 70.56
N LEU A 33 43.94 19.45 70.20
CA LEU A 33 44.40 18.69 69.05
C LEU A 33 44.17 17.17 69.23
N THR A 34 44.37 16.67 70.45
CA THR A 34 44.07 15.27 70.80
C THR A 34 42.58 14.97 70.65
N GLN A 35 41.70 15.87 71.12
CA GLN A 35 40.26 15.70 71.00
C GLN A 35 39.80 15.70 69.53
N ARG A 36 40.33 16.62 68.70
CA ARG A 36 40.06 16.65 67.25
C ARG A 36 40.46 15.34 66.57
N LEU A 37 41.65 14.84 66.90
CA LEU A 37 42.13 13.58 66.34
C LEU A 37 41.31 12.38 66.82
N MET A 38 40.88 12.37 68.09
CA MET A 38 40.00 11.33 68.66
C MET A 38 38.62 11.31 68.00
N ALA A 39 38.07 12.47 67.62
CA ALA A 39 36.79 12.53 66.90
C ALA A 39 36.84 11.77 65.56
N ILE A 40 37.99 11.78 64.87
CA ILE A 40 38.21 10.99 63.65
C ILE A 40 38.24 9.48 63.95
N GLN A 41 38.79 9.07 65.10
CA GLN A 41 38.94 7.65 65.44
C GLN A 41 37.64 7.05 65.99
N ALA A 42 36.85 7.88 66.69
CA ALA A 42 35.59 7.48 67.30
C ALA A 42 34.48 7.19 66.28
N ASN A 43 34.56 7.78 65.08
CA ASN A 43 33.59 7.52 64.02
C ASN A 43 34.00 6.28 63.20
N PRO A 44 33.15 5.23 63.13
CA PRO A 44 33.45 4.00 62.39
C PRO A 44 33.65 4.22 60.88
N ASP A 45 33.04 5.24 60.29
CA ASP A 45 33.18 5.50 58.84
C ASP A 45 34.55 6.10 58.49
N THR A 46 35.21 6.71 59.48
CA THR A 46 36.51 7.40 59.33
C THR A 46 37.65 6.70 60.03
N ASN A 47 37.39 5.70 60.88
CA ASN A 47 38.41 5.06 61.69
C ASN A 47 39.46 4.29 60.86
N GLU A 48 39.12 3.85 59.66
CA GLU A 48 40.00 3.16 58.71
C GLU A 48 40.64 4.12 57.71
N LEU A 49 40.22 5.39 57.71
CA LEU A 49 40.71 6.40 56.76
C LEU A 49 41.94 7.14 57.31
N ALA A 50 42.83 7.54 56.41
CA ALA A 50 44.00 8.37 56.68
C ALA A 50 44.87 7.86 57.86
N ALA A 51 45.04 6.53 57.97
CA ALA A 51 45.74 5.91 59.09
C ALA A 51 47.18 6.44 59.26
N PHE A 52 47.86 6.73 58.15
CA PHE A 52 49.22 7.25 58.12
C PHE A 52 49.28 8.71 58.63
N GLU A 53 48.39 9.56 58.15
CA GLU A 53 48.29 10.98 58.49
C GLU A 53 47.88 11.15 59.96
N ARG A 54 47.02 10.27 60.46
CA ARG A 54 46.66 10.20 61.88
C ARG A 54 47.84 9.82 62.75
N LEU A 55 48.64 8.83 62.35
CA LEU A 55 49.85 8.46 63.08
C LEU A 55 50.85 9.63 63.12
N GLN A 56 51.03 10.34 62.01
CA GLN A 56 51.86 11.54 61.96
C GLN A 56 51.33 12.67 62.86
N ALA A 57 50.00 12.86 62.91
CA ALA A 57 49.37 13.82 63.81
C ALA A 57 49.56 13.44 65.29
N GLN A 58 49.42 12.15 65.65
CA GLN A 58 49.70 11.65 67.00
C GLN A 58 51.15 11.92 67.41
N GLN A 59 52.10 11.64 66.53
CA GLN A 59 53.51 11.90 66.77
C GLN A 59 53.79 13.39 66.96
N ALA A 60 53.20 14.26 66.12
CA ALA A 60 53.38 15.70 66.23
C ALA A 60 52.78 16.27 67.53
N ILE A 61 51.62 15.77 67.97
CA ILE A 61 51.02 16.12 69.27
C ILE A 61 51.94 15.67 70.43
N ALA A 62 52.49 14.46 70.35
CA ALA A 62 53.43 13.96 71.35
C ALA A 62 54.72 14.79 71.39
N THR A 63 55.21 15.27 70.24
CA THR A 63 56.36 16.20 70.23
C THR A 63 56.03 17.56 70.83
N LEU A 64 54.83 18.09 70.62
CA LEU A 64 54.37 19.33 71.24
C LEU A 64 54.27 19.19 72.77
N ALA A 65 53.72 18.09 73.27
CA ALA A 65 53.59 17.84 74.71
C ALA A 65 54.96 17.82 75.44
N ASN A 66 56.04 17.48 74.74
CA ASN A 66 57.40 17.40 75.30
C ASN A 66 58.32 18.56 74.87
N ALA A 67 57.81 19.56 74.13
CA ALA A 67 58.63 20.62 73.57
C ALA A 67 59.13 21.63 74.62
N LYS A 68 60.36 22.11 74.46
CA LYS A 68 60.94 23.15 75.32
C LYS A 68 60.36 24.52 74.95
N ARG A 69 60.34 25.46 75.91
CA ARG A 69 59.75 26.81 75.75
C ARG A 69 60.18 27.57 74.49
N ARG A 70 61.43 27.39 74.03
CA ARG A 70 61.95 28.03 72.81
C ARG A 70 61.35 27.48 71.51
N ASP A 71 60.99 26.19 71.51
CA ASP A 71 60.58 25.46 70.31
C ASP A 71 59.04 25.20 70.30
N LEU A 72 58.32 25.68 71.32
CA LEU A 72 56.86 25.46 71.50
C LEU A 72 56.04 25.95 70.31
N ASP A 73 56.28 27.17 69.84
CA ASP A 73 55.48 27.75 68.74
C ASP A 73 55.62 26.94 67.45
N GLN A 74 56.85 26.49 67.15
CA GLN A 74 57.12 25.65 65.98
C GLN A 74 56.48 24.27 66.14
N ALA A 75 56.61 23.64 67.31
CA ALA A 75 55.98 22.35 67.58
C ALA A 75 54.44 22.44 67.49
N ARG A 76 53.86 23.55 67.96
CA ARG A 76 52.42 23.81 67.90
C ARG A 76 51.93 23.97 66.47
N TYR A 77 52.64 24.76 65.66
CA TYR A 77 52.33 24.92 64.25
C TYR A 77 52.38 23.57 63.51
N LEU A 78 53.41 22.76 63.73
CA LEU A 78 53.52 21.44 63.09
C LEU A 78 52.41 20.49 63.52
N ALA A 79 52.07 20.45 64.82
CA ALA A 79 51.00 19.60 65.32
C ALA A 79 49.63 20.00 64.76
N ASP A 80 49.31 21.30 64.72
CA ASP A 80 48.07 21.80 64.14
C ASP A 80 47.97 21.47 62.65
N ARG A 81 49.04 21.70 61.88
CA ARG A 81 49.09 21.35 60.46
C ARG A 81 48.92 19.85 60.22
N ARG A 82 49.51 18.98 61.05
CA ARG A 82 49.36 17.52 60.89
C ARG A 82 47.94 17.05 61.20
N VAL A 83 47.30 17.61 62.23
CA VAL A 83 45.89 17.33 62.52
C VAL A 83 44.99 17.84 61.39
N GLU A 84 45.23 19.03 60.85
CA GLU A 84 44.51 19.58 59.70
C GLU A 84 44.66 18.69 58.45
N ILE A 85 45.86 18.21 58.16
CA ILE A 85 46.11 17.26 57.06
C ILE A 85 45.32 15.96 57.29
N ALA A 86 45.34 15.39 58.50
CA ALA A 86 44.58 14.19 58.80
C ALA A 86 43.07 14.40 58.61
N GLU A 87 42.51 15.51 59.10
CA GLU A 87 41.10 15.85 58.92
C GLU A 87 40.71 16.02 57.44
N THR A 88 41.52 16.75 56.68
CA THR A 88 41.25 17.02 55.27
C THR A 88 41.37 15.76 54.41
N THR A 89 42.36 14.90 54.67
CA THR A 89 42.49 13.61 53.99
C THR A 89 41.30 12.69 54.28
N VAL A 90 40.80 12.66 55.51
CA VAL A 90 39.59 11.89 55.85
C VAL A 90 38.36 12.43 55.12
N ARG A 91 38.15 13.76 55.12
CA ARG A 91 37.03 14.37 54.38
C ARG A 91 37.10 14.06 52.88
N ALA A 92 38.31 14.14 52.30
CA ALA A 92 38.53 13.80 50.90
C ALA A 92 38.22 12.32 50.60
N ALA A 93 38.67 11.40 51.45
CA ALA A 93 38.43 9.97 51.29
C ALA A 93 36.94 9.60 51.42
N LEU A 94 36.19 10.25 52.33
CA LEU A 94 34.73 10.08 52.41
C LEU A 94 34.03 10.56 51.13
N ALA A 95 34.36 11.77 50.67
CA ALA A 95 33.79 12.31 49.43
C ALA A 95 34.07 11.40 48.22
N GLN A 96 35.25 10.79 48.15
CA GLN A 96 35.58 9.81 47.12
C GLN A 96 34.74 8.53 47.20
N ARG A 97 34.46 8.03 48.41
CA ARG A 97 33.59 6.87 48.61
C ARG A 97 32.15 7.18 48.18
N GLU A 98 31.62 8.35 48.54
CA GLU A 98 30.29 8.81 48.11
C GLU A 98 30.21 8.93 46.58
N LEU A 99 31.22 9.52 45.94
CA LEU A 99 31.30 9.62 44.49
C LEU A 99 31.25 8.23 43.84
N ALA A 100 32.05 7.28 44.34
CA ALA A 100 32.06 5.91 43.82
C ALA A 100 30.71 5.21 43.98
N GLN A 101 29.97 5.46 45.07
CA GLN A 101 28.61 4.94 45.24
C GLN A 101 27.61 5.57 44.28
N LEU A 102 27.67 6.90 44.10
CA LEU A 102 26.83 7.62 43.15
C LEU A 102 27.10 7.21 41.71
N GLU A 103 28.36 6.97 41.33
CA GLU A 103 28.73 6.47 40.01
C GLU A 103 28.18 5.08 39.72
N ARG A 104 28.20 4.17 40.70
CA ARG A 104 27.56 2.84 40.59
C ARG A 104 26.05 2.99 40.42
N THR A 105 25.42 3.79 41.27
CA THR A 105 23.97 4.06 41.20
C THR A 105 23.57 4.65 39.85
N ARG A 106 24.35 5.62 39.35
CA ARG A 106 24.15 6.21 38.02
C ARG A 106 24.28 5.17 36.92
N SER A 107 25.28 4.30 37.01
CA SER A 107 25.51 3.23 36.03
C SER A 107 24.33 2.26 35.99
N ASP A 108 23.83 1.85 37.16
CA ASP A 108 22.66 0.97 37.27
C ASP A 108 21.40 1.62 36.68
N LEU A 109 21.15 2.90 37.01
CA LEU A 109 20.03 3.67 36.46
C LEU A 109 20.11 3.81 34.94
N LEU A 110 21.30 4.02 34.37
CA LEU A 110 21.49 4.10 32.92
C LEU A 110 21.24 2.75 32.25
N ILE A 111 21.66 1.65 32.87
CA ILE A 111 21.38 0.30 32.37
C ILE A 111 19.87 0.03 32.40
N GLU A 112 19.17 0.40 33.48
CA GLU A 112 17.71 0.27 33.56
C GLU A 112 16.97 1.11 32.52
N ALA A 113 17.37 2.37 32.34
CA ALA A 113 16.79 3.25 31.32
C ALA A 113 16.98 2.65 29.92
N SER A 114 18.21 2.21 29.60
CA SER A 114 18.55 1.55 28.34
C SER A 114 17.72 0.27 28.12
N ARG A 115 17.51 -0.54 29.16
CA ARG A 115 16.64 -1.74 29.09
C ARG A 115 15.19 -1.38 28.78
N ARG A 116 14.64 -0.35 29.43
CA ARG A 116 13.26 0.11 29.18
C ARG A 116 13.11 0.65 27.76
N ASP A 117 14.09 1.40 27.26
CA ASP A 117 14.09 1.93 25.90
C ASP A 117 14.16 0.81 24.86
N ALA A 118 15.04 -0.17 25.06
CA ALA A 118 15.13 -1.34 24.21
C ALA A 118 13.83 -2.16 24.19
N GLN A 119 13.14 -2.28 25.33
CA GLN A 119 11.83 -2.93 25.41
C GLN A 119 10.75 -2.16 24.63
N ARG A 120 10.70 -0.83 24.78
CA ARG A 120 9.75 0.02 24.02
C ARG A 120 9.98 -0.09 22.51
N ALA A 121 11.24 -0.01 22.07
CA ALA A 121 11.59 -0.16 20.66
C ALA A 121 11.19 -1.54 20.09
N ARG A 122 11.34 -2.62 20.88
CA ARG A 122 10.88 -3.96 20.48
C ARG A 122 9.36 -4.02 20.33
N GLN A 123 8.62 -3.47 21.30
CA GLN A 123 7.15 -3.43 21.23
C GLN A 123 6.65 -2.62 20.04
N GLU A 124 7.27 -1.49 19.72
CA GLU A 124 6.93 -0.69 18.54
C GLU A 124 7.23 -1.44 17.25
N SER A 125 8.39 -2.11 17.16
CA SER A 125 8.75 -2.95 16.02
C SER A 125 7.75 -4.10 15.83
N GLU A 126 7.36 -4.80 16.90
CA GLU A 126 6.36 -5.86 16.87
C GLU A 126 5.00 -5.34 16.40
N ARG A 127 4.55 -4.17 16.90
CA ARG A 127 3.30 -3.53 16.44
C ARG A 127 3.33 -3.21 14.95
N LEU A 128 4.43 -2.64 14.46
CA LEU A 128 4.59 -2.33 13.04
C LEU A 128 4.59 -3.59 12.18
N ARG A 129 5.23 -4.69 12.64
CA ARG A 129 5.21 -5.99 11.94
C ARG A 129 3.80 -6.57 11.86
N VAL A 130 3.04 -6.52 12.95
CA VAL A 130 1.65 -6.98 12.97
C VAL A 130 0.78 -6.13 12.04
N GLN A 131 0.94 -4.80 12.07
CA GLN A 131 0.19 -3.92 11.17
C GLN A 131 0.51 -4.19 9.69
N ALA A 132 1.79 -4.39 9.35
CA ALA A 132 2.20 -4.75 8.00
C ALA A 132 1.63 -6.11 7.56
N GLN A 133 1.57 -7.09 8.46
CA GLN A 133 0.95 -8.39 8.19
C GLN A 133 -0.55 -8.27 7.94
N ILE A 134 -1.28 -7.48 8.74
CA ILE A 134 -2.71 -7.23 8.55
C ILE A 134 -2.96 -6.56 7.19
N GLN A 135 -2.17 -5.55 6.83
CA GLN A 135 -2.29 -4.87 5.53
C GLN A 135 -2.02 -5.83 4.36
N ALA A 136 -1.01 -6.70 4.49
CA ALA A 136 -0.73 -7.71 3.48
C ALA A 136 -1.91 -8.68 3.32
N GLU A 137 -2.43 -9.22 4.43
CA GLU A 137 -3.59 -10.12 4.41
C GLU A 137 -4.84 -9.45 3.83
N GLU A 138 -5.11 -8.19 4.19
CA GLU A 138 -6.22 -7.42 3.64
C GLU A 138 -6.06 -7.20 2.13
N SER A 139 -4.84 -6.88 1.67
CA SER A 139 -4.55 -6.72 0.24
C SER A 139 -4.76 -8.03 -0.53
N GLU A 140 -4.36 -9.17 0.04
CA GLU A 140 -4.58 -10.49 -0.56
C GLU A 140 -6.08 -10.82 -0.62
N ARG A 141 -6.83 -10.56 0.45
CA ARG A 141 -8.30 -10.74 0.48
C ARG A 141 -8.98 -9.89 -0.59
N LEU A 142 -8.59 -8.62 -0.74
CA LEU A 142 -9.12 -7.75 -1.78
C LEU A 142 -8.75 -8.23 -3.19
N ARG A 143 -7.54 -8.75 -3.38
CA ARG A 143 -7.12 -9.32 -4.68
C ARG A 143 -7.94 -10.55 -5.05
N LEU A 144 -8.17 -11.46 -4.10
CA LEU A 144 -9.01 -12.63 -4.30
C LEU A 144 -10.47 -12.24 -4.60
N ALA A 145 -11.01 -11.24 -3.90
CA ALA A 145 -12.34 -10.72 -4.18
C ALA A 145 -12.44 -10.12 -5.59
N ALA A 146 -11.47 -9.29 -6.00
CA ALA A 146 -11.42 -8.70 -7.33
C ALA A 146 -11.28 -9.78 -8.44
N GLU A 147 -10.48 -10.82 -8.21
CA GLU A 147 -10.35 -11.96 -9.12
C GLU A 147 -11.67 -12.72 -9.26
N SER A 148 -12.36 -12.99 -8.15
CA SER A 148 -13.68 -13.64 -8.16
C SER A 148 -14.73 -12.80 -8.92
N GLU A 149 -14.70 -11.48 -8.76
CA GLU A 149 -15.60 -10.58 -9.47
C GLU A 149 -15.26 -10.53 -10.97
N ALA A 150 -13.98 -10.53 -11.32
CA ALA A 150 -13.54 -10.57 -12.71
C ALA A 150 -14.00 -11.85 -13.41
N LEU A 151 -13.89 -13.00 -12.76
CA LEU A 151 -14.41 -14.28 -13.26
C LEU A 151 -15.93 -14.23 -13.43
N ALA A 152 -16.68 -13.73 -12.44
CA ALA A 152 -18.13 -13.59 -12.54
C ALA A 152 -18.56 -12.67 -13.71
N ARG A 153 -17.80 -11.60 -13.97
CA ARG A 153 -18.04 -10.72 -15.13
C ARG A 153 -17.75 -11.43 -16.46
N GLN A 154 -16.67 -12.19 -16.56
CA GLN A 154 -16.33 -12.97 -17.77
C GLN A 154 -17.40 -14.03 -18.06
N ASP A 155 -17.91 -14.71 -17.03
CA ASP A 155 -18.99 -15.69 -17.17
C ASP A 155 -20.28 -15.02 -17.67
N ALA A 156 -20.62 -13.85 -17.11
CA ALA A 156 -21.76 -13.07 -17.56
C ALA A 156 -21.62 -12.60 -19.01
N GLU A 157 -20.44 -12.11 -19.41
CA GLU A 157 -20.16 -11.68 -20.79
C GLU A 157 -20.22 -12.85 -21.78
N THR A 158 -19.69 -14.01 -21.39
CA THR A 158 -19.75 -15.24 -22.18
C THR A 158 -21.20 -15.70 -22.36
N ALA A 159 -22.01 -15.65 -21.28
CA ALA A 159 -23.43 -15.97 -21.33
C ALA A 159 -24.18 -15.01 -22.27
N LEU A 160 -23.96 -13.69 -22.15
CA LEU A 160 -24.57 -12.67 -23.01
C LEU A 160 -24.18 -12.86 -24.48
N THR A 161 -22.90 -13.10 -24.77
CA THR A 161 -22.41 -13.35 -26.13
C THR A 161 -23.04 -14.61 -26.72
N SER A 162 -23.20 -15.67 -25.93
CA SER A 162 -23.84 -16.90 -26.37
C SER A 162 -25.33 -16.70 -26.70
N VAL A 163 -26.05 -15.89 -25.91
CA VAL A 163 -27.46 -15.58 -26.14
C VAL A 163 -27.61 -14.66 -27.36
N ALA A 164 -26.78 -13.63 -27.48
CA ALA A 164 -26.75 -12.74 -28.63
C ALA A 164 -26.45 -13.52 -29.92
N GLY A 165 -25.48 -14.43 -29.91
CA GLY A 165 -25.18 -15.33 -31.03
C GLY A 165 -26.34 -16.25 -31.41
N LYS A 166 -27.05 -16.82 -30.43
CA LYS A 166 -28.27 -17.61 -30.67
C LYS A 166 -29.39 -16.75 -31.25
N GLN A 167 -29.57 -15.52 -30.78
CA GLN A 167 -30.61 -14.62 -31.26
C GLN A 167 -30.32 -14.13 -32.70
N THR A 168 -29.08 -13.75 -33.01
CA THR A 168 -28.70 -13.37 -34.37
C THR A 168 -28.84 -14.52 -35.36
N ALA A 169 -28.46 -15.74 -34.97
CA ALA A 169 -28.68 -16.95 -35.78
C ALA A 169 -30.17 -17.26 -36.02
N ARG A 170 -31.03 -17.06 -35.02
CA ARG A 170 -32.50 -17.21 -35.18
C ARG A 170 -33.08 -16.17 -36.13
N LEU A 171 -32.65 -14.92 -36.00
CA LEU A 171 -33.10 -13.83 -36.89
C LEU A 171 -32.66 -14.05 -38.33
N SER A 172 -31.41 -14.47 -38.58
CA SER A 172 -30.93 -14.75 -39.93
C SER A 172 -31.63 -15.96 -40.56
N ALA A 173 -31.87 -17.02 -39.78
CA ALA A 173 -32.65 -18.18 -40.24
C ALA A 173 -34.10 -17.79 -40.59
N ALA A 174 -34.73 -16.94 -39.77
CA ALA A 174 -36.07 -16.43 -40.06
C ALA A 174 -36.10 -15.57 -41.33
N GLN A 175 -35.12 -14.68 -41.52
CA GLN A 175 -34.99 -13.86 -42.73
C GLN A 175 -34.79 -14.72 -43.99
N GLN A 176 -33.94 -15.73 -43.93
CA GLN A 176 -33.70 -16.65 -45.05
C GLN A 176 -34.95 -17.45 -45.41
N ASN A 177 -35.69 -17.94 -44.41
CA ASN A 177 -36.95 -18.65 -44.63
C ASN A 177 -38.02 -17.74 -45.25
N ALA A 178 -38.17 -16.51 -44.74
CA ALA A 178 -39.10 -15.54 -45.30
C ALA A 178 -38.75 -15.14 -46.74
N ALA A 179 -37.46 -14.99 -47.05
CA ALA A 179 -37.00 -14.75 -48.42
C ALA A 179 -37.31 -15.94 -49.33
N LYS A 180 -37.06 -17.18 -48.87
CA LYS A 180 -37.37 -18.39 -49.63
C LYS A 180 -38.86 -18.50 -49.96
N LEU A 181 -39.73 -18.31 -48.97
CA LEU A 181 -41.19 -18.34 -49.17
C LEU A 181 -41.65 -17.26 -50.16
N ALA A 182 -41.16 -16.02 -50.01
CA ALA A 182 -41.51 -14.94 -50.93
C ALA A 182 -41.04 -15.22 -52.38
N ARG A 183 -39.93 -15.96 -52.55
CA ARG A 183 -39.47 -16.40 -53.89
C ARG A 183 -40.42 -17.44 -54.49
N GLU A 184 -40.78 -18.45 -53.71
CA GLU A 184 -41.74 -19.48 -54.14
C GLU A 184 -43.09 -18.84 -54.52
N GLU A 185 -43.60 -17.89 -53.72
CA GLU A 185 -44.81 -17.13 -54.04
C GLU A 185 -44.67 -16.32 -55.34
N ALA A 186 -43.56 -15.62 -55.55
CA ALA A 186 -43.33 -14.84 -56.76
C ALA A 186 -43.20 -15.71 -58.03
N GLU A 187 -42.53 -16.85 -57.93
CA GLU A 187 -42.41 -17.81 -59.03
C GLU A 187 -43.77 -18.45 -59.38
N LEU A 188 -44.57 -18.77 -58.35
CA LEU A 188 -45.93 -19.29 -58.54
C LEU A 188 -46.87 -18.26 -59.19
N VAL A 189 -46.84 -16.99 -58.75
CA VAL A 189 -47.71 -15.92 -59.27
C VAL A 189 -47.30 -15.47 -60.67
N SER A 190 -46.00 -15.32 -60.93
CA SER A 190 -45.50 -14.83 -62.21
C SER A 190 -45.45 -15.88 -63.31
N GLY A 191 -45.48 -17.17 -62.95
CA GLY A 191 -45.27 -18.30 -63.86
C GLY A 191 -43.86 -18.37 -64.46
N ASN A 192 -42.91 -17.60 -63.93
CA ASN A 192 -41.54 -17.48 -64.42
C ASN A 192 -40.55 -17.67 -63.26
N LYS A 193 -39.35 -18.19 -63.57
CA LYS A 193 -38.31 -18.40 -62.56
C LYS A 193 -37.59 -17.09 -62.23
N LEU A 194 -37.29 -16.87 -60.95
CA LEU A 194 -36.48 -15.73 -60.53
C LEU A 194 -35.02 -15.84 -61.01
N PRO A 195 -34.34 -14.71 -61.25
CA PRO A 195 -32.91 -14.70 -61.51
C PRO A 195 -32.13 -15.20 -60.29
N GLY A 196 -30.92 -15.75 -60.51
CA GLY A 196 -30.09 -16.30 -59.43
C GLY A 196 -29.73 -15.23 -58.40
N SER A 197 -29.91 -15.50 -57.11
CA SER A 197 -29.77 -14.50 -56.05
C SER A 197 -28.87 -14.96 -54.90
N LYS A 198 -28.14 -14.01 -54.31
CA LYS A 198 -27.28 -14.20 -53.13
C LYS A 198 -27.48 -13.07 -52.11
N PHE A 199 -27.32 -13.38 -50.84
CA PHE A 199 -27.27 -12.36 -49.78
C PHE A 199 -25.82 -11.96 -49.54
N ASP A 200 -25.53 -10.66 -49.64
CA ASP A 200 -24.24 -10.08 -49.26
C ASP A 200 -24.45 -8.83 -48.37
N SER A 201 -23.38 -8.13 -48.03
CA SER A 201 -23.44 -6.94 -47.16
C SER A 201 -24.27 -5.79 -47.72
N ARG A 202 -24.63 -5.81 -49.01
CA ARG A 202 -25.47 -4.81 -49.69
C ARG A 202 -26.96 -5.18 -49.65
N GLY A 203 -27.30 -6.38 -49.19
CA GLY A 203 -28.66 -6.93 -49.19
C GLY A 203 -28.80 -8.13 -50.12
N GLU A 204 -30.01 -8.34 -50.65
CA GLU A 204 -30.29 -9.43 -51.58
C GLU A 204 -29.95 -9.02 -53.02
N VAL A 205 -29.04 -9.74 -53.66
CA VAL A 205 -28.51 -9.40 -54.99
C VAL A 205 -28.95 -10.44 -56.00
N PHE A 206 -29.86 -10.04 -56.89
CA PHE A 206 -30.30 -10.83 -58.05
C PHE A 206 -29.37 -10.56 -59.23
N THR A 207 -28.82 -11.61 -59.83
CA THR A 207 -27.85 -11.52 -60.93
C THR A 207 -28.51 -11.93 -62.25
N PHE A 208 -28.42 -11.04 -63.24
CA PHE A 208 -28.78 -11.30 -64.62
C PHE A 208 -27.51 -11.68 -65.42
N PRO A 209 -27.46 -12.88 -66.03
CA PRO A 209 -26.30 -13.38 -66.77
C PRO A 209 -26.06 -12.67 -68.12
N GLY A 210 -24.96 -13.05 -68.80
CA GLY A 210 -24.51 -12.51 -70.08
C GLY A 210 -25.55 -12.48 -71.20
N ASP A 211 -26.40 -13.48 -71.24
CA ASP A 211 -27.48 -13.70 -72.22
C ASP A 211 -28.79 -12.99 -71.87
N ALA A 212 -28.82 -12.25 -70.74
CA ALA A 212 -29.98 -11.45 -70.37
C ALA A 212 -30.20 -10.26 -71.32
N PHE A 213 -29.17 -9.84 -72.04
CA PHE A 213 -29.21 -8.72 -72.97
C PHE A 213 -28.77 -9.12 -74.37
N SER A 214 -29.30 -8.44 -75.37
CA SER A 214 -28.92 -8.62 -76.77
C SER A 214 -27.49 -8.13 -77.02
N SER A 215 -26.72 -8.82 -77.86
CA SER A 215 -25.33 -8.43 -78.18
C SER A 215 -25.25 -6.97 -78.65
N GLY A 216 -24.44 -6.15 -77.97
CA GLY A 216 -24.21 -4.73 -78.29
C GLY A 216 -25.40 -3.78 -78.03
N LYS A 217 -26.50 -4.23 -77.42
CA LYS A 217 -27.68 -3.38 -77.13
C LYS A 217 -28.13 -3.50 -75.67
N GLY A 218 -28.84 -2.47 -75.21
CA GLY A 218 -29.50 -2.46 -73.89
C GLY A 218 -30.78 -3.31 -73.80
N THR A 219 -31.21 -3.99 -74.88
CA THR A 219 -32.51 -4.67 -74.91
C THR A 219 -32.48 -6.04 -74.23
N LEU A 220 -33.41 -6.28 -73.30
CA LEU A 220 -33.59 -7.56 -72.61
C LEU A 220 -34.05 -8.70 -73.54
N SER A 221 -33.49 -9.89 -73.34
CA SER A 221 -33.94 -11.13 -73.99
C SER A 221 -35.32 -11.57 -73.47
N GLY A 222 -36.00 -12.46 -74.19
CA GLY A 222 -37.32 -12.99 -73.78
C GLY A 222 -37.28 -13.65 -72.40
N GLY A 223 -36.24 -14.44 -72.11
CA GLY A 223 -36.03 -15.04 -70.80
C GLY A 223 -35.76 -14.01 -69.70
N ALA A 224 -34.97 -12.97 -69.98
CA ALA A 224 -34.71 -11.90 -69.03
C ALA A 224 -35.95 -11.03 -68.74
N LYS A 225 -36.85 -10.85 -69.72
CA LYS A 225 -38.15 -10.21 -69.50
C LYS A 225 -39.03 -11.05 -68.57
N GLY A 226 -39.04 -12.38 -68.71
CA GLY A 226 -39.74 -13.28 -67.79
C GLY A 226 -39.17 -13.23 -66.36
N GLN A 227 -37.84 -13.23 -66.23
CA GLN A 227 -37.14 -13.06 -64.95
C GLN A 227 -37.41 -11.69 -64.32
N ALA A 228 -37.46 -10.62 -65.12
CA ALA A 228 -37.82 -9.29 -64.64
C ALA A 228 -39.27 -9.23 -64.14
N LYS A 229 -40.21 -9.91 -64.80
CA LYS A 229 -41.60 -10.02 -64.34
C LYS A 229 -41.70 -10.77 -63.00
N ALA A 230 -41.02 -11.91 -62.87
CA ALA A 230 -40.95 -12.64 -61.60
C ALA A 230 -40.34 -11.79 -60.48
N LEU A 231 -39.26 -11.05 -60.79
CA LEU A 231 -38.61 -10.15 -59.85
C LEU A 231 -39.51 -8.99 -59.43
N ALA A 232 -40.33 -8.46 -60.33
CA ALA A 232 -41.31 -7.43 -60.00
C ALA A 232 -42.37 -7.93 -59.00
N GLU A 233 -42.89 -9.15 -59.19
CA GLU A 233 -43.81 -9.76 -58.22
C GLU A 233 -43.14 -9.95 -56.85
N TYR A 234 -41.89 -10.44 -56.84
CA TYR A 234 -41.09 -10.59 -55.62
C TYR A 234 -40.89 -9.26 -54.86
N LEU A 235 -40.67 -8.16 -55.59
CA LEU A 235 -40.53 -6.82 -55.02
C LEU A 235 -41.85 -6.29 -54.44
N ASN A 236 -42.98 -6.69 -55.03
CA ASN A 236 -44.33 -6.25 -54.64
C ASN A 236 -44.86 -7.01 -53.41
N ILE A 237 -44.64 -8.34 -53.31
CA ILE A 237 -45.14 -9.21 -52.22
C ILE A 237 -44.77 -8.70 -50.82
N GLY A 238 -43.61 -8.06 -50.65
CA GLY A 238 -43.16 -7.51 -49.36
C GLY A 238 -42.93 -6.00 -49.31
N LYS A 239 -43.22 -5.25 -50.39
CA LYS A 239 -42.80 -3.84 -50.58
C LYS A 239 -41.32 -3.59 -50.21
N LYS A 240 -40.42 -4.52 -50.53
CA LYS A 240 -39.04 -4.61 -49.99
C LYS A 240 -38.07 -3.51 -50.44
N GLY A 241 -37.70 -2.58 -49.55
CA GLY A 241 -36.50 -1.71 -49.64
C GLY A 241 -36.32 -0.82 -50.88
N ARG A 242 -35.32 0.07 -50.86
CA ARG A 242 -34.87 0.71 -52.12
C ARG A 242 -34.12 -0.32 -52.97
N VAL A 243 -34.32 -0.24 -54.28
CA VAL A 243 -33.72 -1.16 -55.25
C VAL A 243 -32.63 -0.43 -56.02
N ARG A 244 -31.41 -0.96 -56.01
CA ARG A 244 -30.32 -0.45 -56.83
C ARG A 244 -30.08 -1.39 -58.01
N ILE A 245 -30.11 -0.85 -59.21
CA ILE A 245 -29.83 -1.59 -60.44
C ILE A 245 -28.45 -1.18 -60.91
N GLU A 246 -27.55 -2.16 -60.98
CA GLU A 246 -26.20 -1.98 -61.47
C GLU A 246 -26.00 -2.86 -62.70
N ALA A 247 -25.74 -2.28 -63.88
CA ALA A 247 -25.41 -3.06 -65.06
C ALA A 247 -24.02 -2.72 -65.59
N TYR A 248 -23.38 -3.73 -66.18
CA TYR A 248 -21.97 -3.72 -66.51
C TYR A 248 -21.80 -3.89 -68.01
N ASP A 249 -20.97 -3.05 -68.63
CA ASP A 249 -20.43 -3.29 -69.97
C ASP A 249 -19.06 -2.59 -70.15
N ALA A 250 -18.22 -3.12 -71.04
CA ALA A 250 -16.92 -2.52 -71.37
C ALA A 250 -17.06 -1.29 -72.28
N ALA A 251 -18.10 -1.26 -73.13
CA ALA A 251 -18.41 -0.14 -74.00
C ALA A 251 -19.03 1.02 -73.20
N PRO A 252 -18.61 2.27 -73.48
CA PRO A 252 -19.14 3.45 -72.80
C PRO A 252 -20.66 3.58 -73.06
N GLY A 253 -21.42 3.87 -72.01
CA GLY A 253 -22.87 4.08 -72.08
C GLY A 253 -23.73 2.80 -72.15
N VAL A 254 -23.19 1.67 -72.61
CA VAL A 254 -23.95 0.42 -72.75
C VAL A 254 -24.39 -0.15 -71.40
N GLY A 255 -23.54 -0.06 -70.37
CA GLY A 255 -23.92 -0.44 -69.00
C GLY A 255 -25.12 0.38 -68.48
N GLN A 256 -25.18 1.67 -68.80
CA GLN A 256 -26.29 2.54 -68.39
C GLN A 256 -27.59 2.15 -69.10
N GLN A 257 -27.52 1.93 -70.43
CA GLN A 257 -28.67 1.49 -71.23
C GLN A 257 -29.27 0.17 -70.74
N ARG A 258 -28.42 -0.79 -70.32
CA ARG A 258 -28.88 -2.07 -69.74
C ARG A 258 -29.58 -1.88 -68.40
N ALA A 259 -29.03 -1.03 -67.54
CA ALA A 259 -29.61 -0.74 -66.24
C ALA A 259 -30.99 -0.05 -66.40
N GLU A 260 -31.12 0.85 -67.37
CA GLU A 260 -32.38 1.52 -67.73
C GLU A 260 -33.40 0.54 -68.32
N ALA A 261 -33.00 -0.33 -69.25
CA ALA A 261 -33.92 -1.33 -69.80
C ALA A 261 -34.45 -2.30 -68.74
N LEU A 262 -33.61 -2.65 -67.76
CA LEU A 262 -34.03 -3.47 -66.61
C LEU A 262 -34.97 -2.71 -65.68
N ARG A 263 -34.69 -1.42 -65.40
CA ARG A 263 -35.63 -0.54 -64.69
C ARG A 263 -36.97 -0.49 -65.41
N ASP A 264 -36.98 -0.23 -66.71
CA ASP A 264 -38.20 -0.04 -67.49
C ASP A 264 -39.03 -1.31 -67.55
N ALA A 265 -38.38 -2.49 -67.61
CA ALA A 265 -39.07 -3.77 -67.52
C ALA A 265 -39.72 -4.01 -66.14
N LEU A 266 -39.04 -3.63 -65.05
CA LEU A 266 -39.59 -3.75 -63.69
C LEU A 266 -40.73 -2.75 -63.45
N VAL A 267 -40.62 -1.54 -63.98
CA VAL A 267 -41.68 -0.52 -63.94
C VAL A 267 -42.89 -0.96 -64.76
N GLY A 268 -42.67 -1.49 -65.96
CA GLY A 268 -43.72 -2.05 -66.80
C GLY A 268 -44.41 -3.26 -66.16
N ALA A 269 -43.75 -3.94 -65.22
CA ALA A 269 -44.30 -5.02 -64.41
C ALA A 269 -44.89 -4.55 -63.06
N GLY A 270 -45.05 -3.23 -62.85
CA GLY A 270 -45.82 -2.67 -61.75
C GLY A 270 -45.02 -2.17 -60.54
N VAL A 271 -43.69 -2.11 -60.60
CA VAL A 271 -42.87 -1.56 -59.50
C VAL A 271 -42.71 -0.04 -59.65
N SER A 272 -42.93 0.71 -58.56
CA SER A 272 -42.84 2.18 -58.58
C SER A 272 -41.44 2.70 -58.97
N THR A 273 -41.38 3.68 -59.86
CA THR A 273 -40.13 4.33 -60.32
C THR A 273 -39.32 4.95 -59.18
N SER A 274 -39.99 5.47 -58.16
CA SER A 274 -39.38 6.09 -56.97
C SER A 274 -38.52 5.14 -56.13
N ARG A 275 -38.60 3.83 -56.39
CA ARG A 275 -37.86 2.79 -55.66
C ARG A 275 -36.47 2.54 -56.22
N PHE A 276 -36.18 3.01 -57.43
CA PHE A 276 -34.99 2.62 -58.17
C PHE A 276 -33.87 3.65 -58.11
N GLN A 277 -32.66 3.16 -57.86
CA GLN A 277 -31.42 3.86 -58.18
C GLN A 277 -30.72 3.08 -59.30
N VAL A 278 -30.48 3.73 -60.44
CA VAL A 278 -29.92 3.07 -61.63
C VAL A 278 -28.49 3.55 -61.84
N ALA A 279 -27.56 2.62 -62.06
CA ALA A 279 -26.17 2.94 -62.34
C ALA A 279 -25.57 1.98 -63.38
N GLY A 280 -25.09 2.52 -64.49
CA GLY A 280 -24.22 1.82 -65.43
C GLY A 280 -22.76 1.88 -64.97
N LYS A 281 -22.10 0.73 -64.88
CA LYS A 281 -20.68 0.61 -64.54
C LYS A 281 -19.87 0.22 -65.78
N LYS A 282 -18.77 0.94 -66.02
CA LYS A 282 -17.78 0.61 -67.05
C LYS A 282 -16.90 -0.56 -66.57
N ALA A 283 -17.39 -1.78 -66.73
CA ALA A 283 -16.66 -3.01 -66.42
C ALA A 283 -17.16 -4.15 -67.32
N ALA A 284 -16.30 -5.13 -67.61
CA ALA A 284 -16.65 -6.23 -68.50
C ALA A 284 -17.88 -7.00 -68.01
N ALA A 285 -18.90 -7.09 -68.87
CA ALA A 285 -19.98 -8.05 -68.72
C ALA A 285 -19.40 -9.47 -68.86
N THR A 286 -19.76 -10.36 -67.96
CA THR A 286 -19.34 -11.76 -68.01
C THR A 286 -20.53 -12.65 -68.29
N LYS A 287 -20.27 -13.90 -68.68
CA LYS A 287 -21.31 -14.93 -68.82
C LYS A 287 -22.15 -15.07 -67.54
N ALA A 288 -21.51 -14.90 -66.39
CA ALA A 288 -22.15 -15.01 -65.08
C ALA A 288 -22.84 -13.72 -64.60
N ARG A 289 -22.45 -12.54 -65.12
CA ARG A 289 -22.94 -11.25 -64.62
C ARG A 289 -22.91 -10.16 -65.68
N SER A 290 -24.08 -9.65 -66.01
CA SER A 290 -24.26 -8.45 -66.84
C SER A 290 -25.09 -7.37 -66.15
N ALA A 291 -26.00 -7.74 -65.26
CA ALA A 291 -26.65 -6.79 -64.36
C ALA A 291 -26.91 -7.43 -62.99
N GLU A 292 -26.94 -6.59 -61.96
CA GLU A 292 -27.30 -6.92 -60.59
C GLU A 292 -28.47 -6.02 -60.16
N VAL A 293 -29.49 -6.61 -59.56
CA VAL A 293 -30.56 -5.90 -58.85
C VAL A 293 -30.37 -6.15 -57.37
N ILE A 294 -30.01 -5.10 -56.64
CA ILE A 294 -29.67 -5.14 -55.21
C ILE A 294 -30.86 -4.57 -54.44
N ILE A 295 -31.46 -5.39 -53.59
CA ILE A 295 -32.52 -4.98 -52.68
C ILE A 295 -31.86 -4.65 -51.34
N ALA A 296 -31.91 -3.39 -50.94
CA ALA A 296 -31.39 -2.97 -49.64
C ALA A 296 -32.18 -3.68 -48.51
N PRO A 297 -31.50 -4.07 -47.42
CA PRO A 297 -32.13 -4.69 -46.25
C PRO A 297 -33.19 -3.80 -45.61
#